data_AF-A0A8J7U577-F1
#
_entry.id   AF-A0A8J7U577-F1
#
_cell.length_a   1.000
_cell.length_b   1.000
_cell.length_c   1.000
_cell.angle_alpha   90.00
_cell.angle_beta   90.00
_cell.angle_gamma   90.00
#
_symmetry.space_group_name_H-M   'P 1'
#
loop_
_entity.id
_entity.type
_entity.pdbx_description
1 polymer ?
#
loop_
_entity_poly.entity_id
_entity_poly.type
_entity_poly.pdbx_seq_one_letter_code
_entity_poly.pdbx_strand_id
1 'polypeptide(L)'
;MAITAEFRVADDTFTFQNIPGYRISFCMTPGQSYQGHYYVYLVDRIEAQSTITSPIAPGTKMRRGTLDIVGNQRSYTFKDIDLYSVETIINYRERMRLVCFKYDDQLTSRHALPAQLKNSADNQPELGPLNDDYNFKLEGTLPKRLLAYQLMNGSYFSTVMRLATLRDESNSLLERIIEANDQEVVSQDPFRPFTISLSSNTVDLDPRTLEHAFIDESFGLFLDYPSPTLTTLTENAHPAQAALQVPYYSHRDLLSFVGARGLPPSKGKDTVETATFVFREVYRDLAMV
;
A
#
# COMPACT_ATOMS: atom_id res chain seq x y z
N MET A 1 5.44 20.96 3.38
CA MET A 1 6.83 20.70 2.92
C MET A 1 6.73 19.76 1.73
N ALA A 2 7.49 19.99 0.65
CA ALA A 2 7.49 19.08 -0.50
C ALA A 2 8.06 17.71 -0.10
N ILE A 3 7.61 16.65 -0.77
CA ILE A 3 8.20 15.32 -0.61
C ILE A 3 9.42 15.23 -1.52
N THR A 4 10.51 14.71 -0.97
CA THR A 4 11.76 14.43 -1.67
C THR A 4 12.17 12.98 -1.43
N ALA A 5 13.00 12.42 -2.30
CA ALA A 5 13.60 11.12 -2.07
C ALA A 5 15.06 11.09 -2.50
N GLU A 6 15.82 10.18 -1.90
CA GLU A 6 17.19 9.88 -2.26
C GLU A 6 17.36 8.37 -2.41
N PHE A 7 17.96 7.94 -3.52
CA PHE A 7 18.35 6.55 -3.71
C PHE A 7 19.87 6.45 -3.77
N ARG A 8 20.45 5.76 -2.79
CA ARG A 8 21.90 5.65 -2.57
C ARG A 8 22.39 4.26 -2.96
N VAL A 9 23.36 4.18 -3.86
CA VAL A 9 23.97 2.92 -4.34
C VAL A 9 25.48 3.06 -4.36
N ALA A 10 26.16 2.42 -3.40
CA ALA A 10 27.62 2.48 -3.25
C ALA A 10 28.15 3.93 -3.36
N ASP A 11 28.73 4.31 -4.50
CA ASP A 11 29.34 5.62 -4.75
C ASP A 11 28.42 6.63 -5.44
N ASP A 12 27.20 6.24 -5.85
CA ASP A 12 26.24 7.11 -6.52
C ASP A 12 25.02 7.43 -5.64
N THR A 13 24.52 8.66 -5.77
CA THR A 13 23.26 9.10 -5.16
C THR A 13 22.36 9.71 -6.22
N PHE A 14 21.11 9.22 -6.29
CA PHE A 14 20.05 9.78 -7.12
C PHE A 14 19.07 10.56 -6.27
N THR A 15 18.97 11.85 -6.49
CA THR A 15 18.05 12.73 -5.75
C THR A 15 16.81 13.04 -6.59
N PHE A 16 15.66 12.97 -5.93
CA PHE A 16 14.33 13.31 -6.46
C PHE A 16 13.76 14.46 -5.64
N GLN A 17 13.71 15.66 -6.21
CA GLN A 17 13.42 16.89 -5.46
C GLN A 17 11.94 17.29 -5.49
N ASN A 18 11.16 16.80 -6.45
CA ASN A 18 9.77 17.19 -6.59
C ASN A 18 8.92 15.95 -6.83
N ILE A 19 8.53 15.28 -5.73
CA ILE A 19 7.72 14.07 -5.78
C ILE A 19 6.24 14.44 -5.61
N PRO A 20 5.48 14.63 -6.70
CA PRO A 20 4.05 14.88 -6.62
C PRO A 20 3.23 13.66 -6.20
N GLY A 21 3.84 12.47 -6.09
CA GLY A 21 3.16 11.27 -5.62
C GLY A 21 4.11 10.08 -5.42
N TYR A 22 3.77 9.20 -4.48
CA TYR A 22 4.38 7.89 -4.33
C TYR A 22 3.31 6.82 -4.11
N ARG A 23 3.70 5.56 -4.29
CA ARG A 23 2.90 4.38 -3.91
C ARG A 23 3.79 3.31 -3.32
N ILE A 24 3.38 2.70 -2.22
CA ILE A 24 3.98 1.49 -1.64
C ILE A 24 2.95 0.38 -1.83
N SER A 25 3.35 -0.75 -2.40
CA SER A 25 2.43 -1.84 -2.72
C SER A 25 3.08 -3.18 -2.46
N PHE A 26 2.40 -4.06 -1.74
CA PHE A 26 2.87 -5.43 -1.56
C PHE A 26 1.76 -6.45 -1.48
N CYS A 27 2.12 -7.71 -1.77
CA CYS A 27 1.34 -8.90 -1.46
C CYS A 27 2.11 -9.73 -0.44
N MET A 28 1.45 -10.18 0.62
CA MET A 28 1.99 -11.12 1.58
C MET A 28 1.11 -12.37 1.61
N THR A 29 1.75 -13.53 1.58
CA THR A 29 1.13 -14.85 1.74
C THR A 29 1.67 -15.49 3.02
N PRO A 30 0.84 -15.80 4.02
CA PRO A 30 1.32 -16.43 5.26
C PRO A 30 2.13 -17.70 4.97
N GLY A 31 3.27 -17.87 5.64
CA GLY A 31 4.21 -18.98 5.40
C GLY A 31 5.07 -18.87 4.15
N GLN A 32 4.80 -17.92 3.26
CA GLN A 32 5.60 -17.68 2.04
C GLN A 32 6.14 -16.24 1.94
N SER A 33 5.74 -15.36 2.86
CA SER A 33 6.11 -13.96 2.88
C SER A 33 5.70 -13.24 1.58
N TYR A 34 6.52 -12.31 1.06
CA TYR A 34 6.16 -11.47 -0.08
C TYR A 34 6.57 -12.05 -1.44
N GLN A 35 7.50 -12.99 -1.51
CA GLN A 35 7.93 -13.64 -2.77
C GLN A 35 8.32 -12.66 -3.90
N GLY A 36 8.98 -11.56 -3.55
CA GLY A 36 9.35 -10.49 -4.46
C GLY A 36 8.20 -9.54 -4.81
N HIS A 37 7.00 -9.71 -4.25
CA HIS A 37 5.86 -8.82 -4.45
C HIS A 37 5.84 -7.65 -3.45
N TYR A 38 6.94 -6.90 -3.37
CA TYR A 38 7.01 -5.64 -2.62
C TYR A 38 7.64 -4.56 -3.49
N TYR A 39 6.85 -3.53 -3.80
CA TYR A 39 7.18 -2.47 -4.73
C TYR A 39 7.02 -1.08 -4.10
N VAL A 40 7.90 -0.17 -4.50
CA VAL A 40 7.79 1.26 -4.17
C VAL A 40 7.87 2.04 -5.47
N TYR A 41 6.89 2.90 -5.72
CA TYR A 41 6.81 3.74 -6.90
C TYR A 41 6.93 5.20 -6.52
N LEU A 42 7.71 5.95 -7.28
CA LEU A 42 7.82 7.40 -7.18
C LEU A 42 7.46 8.03 -8.53
N VAL A 43 6.70 9.11 -8.49
CA VAL A 43 6.64 10.04 -9.62
C VAL A 43 7.47 11.25 -9.23
N ASP A 44 8.44 11.61 -10.06
CA ASP A 44 9.27 12.79 -9.91
C ASP A 44 9.03 13.75 -11.09
N ARG A 45 8.77 15.02 -10.79
CA ARG A 45 8.62 16.06 -11.80
C ARG A 45 9.98 16.62 -12.18
N ILE A 46 10.31 16.49 -13.47
CA ILE A 46 11.58 16.99 -14.00
C ILE A 46 11.33 18.30 -14.74
N GLU A 47 12.29 19.21 -14.68
CA GLU A 47 12.26 20.43 -15.46
C GLU A 47 12.20 20.11 -16.97
N ALA A 48 11.38 20.85 -17.70
CA ALA A 48 11.18 20.64 -19.14
C ALA A 48 12.46 20.82 -19.98
N GLN A 49 13.47 21.52 -19.45
CA GLN A 49 14.75 21.75 -20.14
C GLN A 49 15.84 20.75 -19.74
N SER A 50 15.59 19.87 -18.76
CA SER A 50 16.55 18.87 -18.34
C SER A 50 16.82 17.85 -19.46
N THR A 51 18.08 17.43 -19.58
CA THR A 51 18.48 16.33 -20.44
C THR A 51 17.99 15.03 -19.81
N ILE A 52 17.21 14.22 -20.54
CA ILE A 52 16.71 12.94 -20.05
C ILE A 52 17.91 11.99 -19.98
N THR A 53 18.54 11.91 -18.81
CA THR A 53 19.45 10.82 -18.48
C THR A 53 18.61 9.74 -17.80
N SER A 54 18.35 8.64 -18.51
CA SER A 54 17.86 7.45 -17.84
C SER A 54 19.01 6.94 -16.96
N PRO A 55 18.84 6.84 -15.63
CA PRO A 55 19.89 6.30 -14.77
C PRO A 55 20.10 4.79 -14.98
N ILE A 56 19.25 4.15 -15.80
CA ILE A 56 19.32 2.75 -16.17
C ILE A 56 19.39 2.67 -17.70
N ALA A 57 20.53 2.23 -18.24
CA ALA A 57 20.58 1.84 -19.65
C ALA A 57 19.80 0.53 -19.83
N PRO A 58 19.13 0.30 -20.97
CA PRO A 58 18.47 -0.98 -21.25
C PRO A 58 19.45 -2.15 -21.04
N GLY A 59 19.09 -3.13 -20.21
CA GLY A 59 19.91 -4.31 -19.93
C GLY A 59 20.99 -4.15 -18.84
N THR A 60 21.04 -3.02 -18.13
CA THR A 60 21.92 -2.88 -16.95
C THR A 60 21.37 -3.72 -15.79
N LYS A 61 22.25 -4.38 -15.01
CA LYS A 61 21.85 -5.08 -13.78
C LYS A 61 21.07 -4.12 -12.87
N MET A 62 19.99 -4.63 -12.26
CA MET A 62 19.25 -3.90 -11.24
C MET A 62 20.22 -3.41 -10.16
N ARG A 63 20.15 -2.11 -9.85
CA ARG A 63 21.05 -1.49 -8.87
C ARG A 63 20.40 -1.63 -7.49
N ARG A 64 21.07 -2.33 -6.57
CA ARG A 64 20.63 -2.45 -5.17
C ARG A 64 21.13 -1.28 -4.35
N GLY A 65 20.27 -0.70 -3.52
CA GLY A 65 20.64 0.45 -2.70
C GLY A 65 19.69 0.70 -1.54
N THR A 66 19.76 1.91 -1.00
CA THR A 66 18.82 2.41 0.02
C THR A 66 18.00 3.55 -0.57
N LEU A 67 16.68 3.43 -0.52
CA LEU A 67 15.74 4.49 -0.87
C LEU A 67 15.21 5.16 0.40
N ASP A 68 15.38 6.47 0.50
CA ASP A 68 14.79 7.30 1.55
C ASP A 68 13.74 8.24 0.94
N ILE A 69 12.53 8.28 1.50
CA ILE A 69 11.46 9.21 1.12
C ILE A 69 11.11 10.04 2.35
N VAL A 70 11.23 11.37 2.24
CA VAL A 70 11.00 12.28 3.36
C VAL A 70 10.14 13.47 2.95
N GLY A 71 9.38 13.98 3.91
CA GLY A 71 8.62 15.21 3.77
C GLY A 71 7.14 15.03 4.09
N ASN A 72 6.49 16.15 4.41
CA ASN A 72 5.05 16.17 4.73
C ASN A 72 4.67 15.12 5.81
N GLN A 73 5.40 15.07 6.95
CA GLN A 73 5.18 14.10 8.04
C GLN A 73 5.48 12.62 7.69
N ARG A 74 6.08 12.35 6.54
CA ARG A 74 6.50 11.00 6.12
C ARG A 74 8.01 10.87 6.21
N SER A 75 8.46 9.70 6.64
CA SER A 75 9.85 9.29 6.68
C SER A 75 9.90 7.79 6.43
N TYR A 76 10.23 7.41 5.20
CA TYR A 76 10.34 6.01 4.79
C TYR A 76 11.76 5.70 4.37
N THR A 77 12.26 4.55 4.79
CA THR A 77 13.57 4.03 4.38
C THR A 77 13.40 2.58 3.94
N PHE A 78 13.91 2.26 2.75
CA PHE A 78 13.91 0.91 2.19
C PHE A 78 15.36 0.54 1.87
N LYS A 79 15.98 -0.30 2.70
CA LYS A 79 17.37 -0.75 2.48
C LYS A 79 17.37 -1.99 1.59
N ASP A 80 18.47 -2.24 0.90
CA ASP A 80 18.64 -3.42 0.03
C ASP A 80 17.54 -3.59 -1.02
N ILE A 81 16.93 -2.48 -1.47
CA ILE A 81 15.90 -2.46 -2.50
C ILE A 81 16.54 -2.23 -3.87
N ASP A 82 16.01 -2.91 -4.88
CA ASP A 82 16.51 -2.82 -6.24
C ASP A 82 15.76 -1.72 -7.02
N LEU A 83 16.51 -0.83 -7.66
CA LEU A 83 15.96 0.04 -8.69
C LEU A 83 15.61 -0.82 -9.91
N TYR A 84 14.31 -1.01 -10.12
CA TYR A 84 13.74 -1.97 -11.06
C TYR A 84 13.50 -1.35 -12.44
N SER A 85 12.83 -0.20 -12.50
CA SER A 85 12.58 0.50 -13.76
C SER A 85 12.50 2.01 -13.59
N VAL A 86 12.81 2.73 -14.67
CA VAL A 86 12.61 4.18 -14.80
C VAL A 86 11.97 4.44 -16.15
N GLU A 87 10.78 5.02 -16.12
CA GLU A 87 10.02 5.38 -17.31
C GLU A 87 9.83 6.90 -17.34
N THR A 88 10.08 7.51 -18.50
CA THR A 88 9.86 8.95 -18.67
C THR A 88 8.54 9.19 -19.37
N ILE A 89 7.66 9.94 -18.72
CA ILE A 89 6.35 10.35 -19.23
C ILE A 89 6.46 11.82 -19.62
N ILE A 90 6.10 12.15 -20.86
CA ILE A 90 6.16 13.51 -21.38
C ILE A 90 4.77 13.88 -21.92
N ASN A 91 4.25 15.02 -21.50
CA ASN A 91 3.09 15.64 -22.13
C ASN A 91 3.41 17.09 -22.54
N TYR A 92 2.44 17.80 -23.11
CA TYR A 92 2.64 19.16 -23.60
C TYR A 92 2.99 20.20 -22.52
N ARG A 93 2.79 19.89 -21.22
CA ARG A 93 3.04 20.79 -20.08
C ARG A 93 4.24 20.38 -19.24
N GLU A 94 4.44 19.10 -19.00
CA GLU A 94 5.37 18.60 -18.00
C GLU A 94 6.10 17.33 -18.45
N ARG A 95 7.27 17.13 -17.86
CA ARG A 95 8.04 15.88 -17.93
C ARG A 95 8.03 15.24 -16.54
N MET A 96 7.77 13.95 -16.48
CA MET A 96 7.76 13.17 -15.26
C MET A 96 8.59 11.92 -15.43
N ARG A 97 9.21 11.45 -14.34
CA ARG A 97 9.80 10.12 -14.23
C ARG A 97 8.93 9.28 -13.31
N LEU A 98 8.46 8.14 -13.80
CA LEU A 98 7.97 7.06 -12.97
C LEU A 98 9.15 6.15 -12.65
N VAL A 99 9.45 6.02 -11.36
CA VAL A 99 10.55 5.19 -10.87
C VAL A 99 9.94 4.05 -10.06
N CYS A 100 10.31 2.82 -10.40
CA CYS A 100 9.88 1.61 -9.71
C CYS A 100 11.08 1.00 -8.99
N PHE A 101 10.89 0.72 -7.71
CA PHE A 101 11.78 -0.06 -6.87
C PHE A 101 11.08 -1.34 -6.46
N LYS A 102 11.85 -2.41 -6.30
CA LYS A 102 11.35 -3.74 -5.97
C LYS A 102 12.32 -4.43 -5.03
N TYR A 103 11.81 -5.17 -4.04
CA TYR A 103 12.67 -6.10 -3.30
C TYR A 103 12.89 -7.41 -4.08
N ASP A 104 14.12 -7.92 -4.01
CA ASP A 104 14.45 -9.23 -4.54
C ASP A 104 13.72 -10.34 -3.79
N ASP A 105 13.25 -11.34 -4.54
CA ASP A 105 12.50 -12.46 -4.00
C ASP A 105 13.27 -13.18 -2.88
N GLN A 106 14.59 -13.40 -3.05
CA GLN A 106 15.40 -14.09 -2.04
C GLN A 106 15.47 -13.31 -0.72
N LEU A 107 15.48 -11.98 -0.79
CA LEU A 107 15.43 -11.14 0.40
C LEU A 107 14.07 -11.26 1.09
N THR A 108 12.99 -11.06 0.32
CA THR A 108 11.64 -11.06 0.88
C THR A 108 11.17 -12.42 1.40
N SER A 109 11.69 -13.53 0.88
CA SER A 109 11.26 -14.87 1.24
C SER A 109 12.01 -15.45 2.44
N ARG A 110 13.10 -14.81 2.89
CA ARG A 110 14.03 -15.39 3.90
C ARG A 110 14.47 -14.45 4.99
N HIS A 111 14.20 -13.15 4.85
CA HIS A 111 14.65 -12.14 5.79
C HIS A 111 13.51 -11.20 6.17
N ALA A 112 13.54 -10.70 7.40
CA ALA A 112 12.73 -9.55 7.78
C ALA A 112 13.07 -8.37 6.86
N LEU A 113 12.06 -7.62 6.46
CA LEU A 113 12.26 -6.50 5.55
C LEU A 113 13.01 -5.38 6.29
N PRO A 114 14.13 -4.88 5.74
CA PRO A 114 14.83 -3.74 6.34
C PRO A 114 14.15 -2.42 5.91
N ALA A 115 12.81 -2.38 5.98
CA ALA A 115 11.97 -1.24 5.71
C ALA A 115 11.63 -0.53 7.03
N GLN A 116 11.78 0.79 7.06
CA GLN A 116 11.33 1.63 8.16
C GLN A 116 10.26 2.56 7.62
N LEU A 117 9.07 2.46 8.18
CA LEU A 117 7.91 3.18 7.72
C LEU A 117 7.45 4.07 8.86
N LYS A 118 7.41 5.38 8.62
CA LYS A 118 6.85 6.34 9.57
C LYS A 118 6.02 7.38 8.84
N ASN A 119 4.74 7.43 9.18
CA ASN A 119 3.83 8.46 8.70
C ASN A 119 3.09 9.07 9.90
N SER A 120 3.54 10.25 10.33
CA SER A 120 2.96 10.97 11.46
C SER A 120 1.88 11.97 11.01
N ALA A 121 1.27 11.76 9.83
CA ALA A 121 0.06 12.48 9.46
C ALA A 121 -1.09 11.97 10.34
N ASP A 122 -1.83 12.88 10.97
CA ASP A 122 -3.05 12.58 11.73
C ASP A 122 -4.24 13.19 11.00
N ASN A 123 -4.48 12.67 9.79
CA ASN A 123 -5.66 13.04 9.03
C ASN A 123 -6.78 12.06 9.37
N GLN A 124 -7.94 12.60 9.71
CA GLN A 124 -9.15 11.80 9.88
C GLN A 124 -10.22 12.33 8.94
N PRO A 125 -11.02 11.44 8.34
CA PRO A 125 -12.17 11.89 7.59
C PRO A 125 -13.12 12.65 8.53
N GLU A 126 -13.81 13.65 7.97
CA GLU A 126 -14.86 14.36 8.67
C GLU A 126 -15.98 13.40 9.07
N LEU A 127 -16.71 13.75 10.14
CA LEU A 127 -17.85 12.97 10.59
C LEU A 127 -18.96 13.00 9.53
N GLY A 128 -19.21 11.85 8.92
CA GLY A 128 -20.34 11.63 8.02
C GLY A 128 -21.61 11.18 8.74
N PRO A 129 -22.73 11.04 8.03
CA PRO A 129 -24.02 10.63 8.61
C PRO A 129 -24.02 9.21 9.20
N LEU A 130 -23.08 8.35 8.78
CA LEU A 130 -22.90 7.00 9.31
C LEU A 130 -22.08 6.97 10.63
N ASN A 131 -21.61 8.13 11.11
CA ASN A 131 -20.92 8.32 12.41
C ASN A 131 -20.00 7.15 12.80
N ASP A 132 -20.37 6.42 13.84
CA ASP A 132 -19.56 5.39 14.46
C ASP A 132 -19.64 4.04 13.74
N ASP A 133 -20.51 3.85 12.74
CA ASP A 133 -20.63 2.58 11.99
C ASP A 133 -19.42 2.33 11.07
N TYR A 134 -18.56 3.33 10.90
CA TYR A 134 -17.41 3.33 10.00
C TYR A 134 -16.08 3.47 10.73
N ASN A 135 -15.98 2.96 11.96
CA ASN A 135 -14.74 2.92 12.71
C ASN A 135 -14.05 1.56 12.56
N PHE A 136 -12.72 1.58 12.59
CA PHE A 136 -11.89 0.40 12.77
C PHE A 136 -10.81 0.67 13.82
N LYS A 137 -10.29 -0.38 14.41
CA LYS A 137 -9.04 -0.34 15.18
C LYS A 137 -8.27 -1.63 15.00
N LEU A 138 -6.96 -1.52 15.05
CA LEU A 138 -6.07 -2.65 15.29
C LEU A 138 -6.04 -2.98 16.79
N GLU A 139 -5.63 -4.20 17.11
CA GLU A 139 -5.46 -4.63 18.50
C GLU A 139 -4.53 -3.66 19.25
N GLY A 140 -4.99 -3.15 20.40
CA GLY A 140 -4.21 -2.25 21.25
C GLY A 140 -4.21 -0.77 20.82
N THR A 141 -4.98 -0.38 19.79
CA THR A 141 -5.01 0.99 19.27
C THR A 141 -6.36 1.68 19.51
N LEU A 142 -6.40 3.00 19.31
CA LEU A 142 -7.63 3.78 19.37
C LEU A 142 -8.42 3.66 18.05
N PRO A 143 -9.77 3.70 18.09
CA PRO A 143 -10.59 3.73 16.89
C PRO A 143 -10.24 4.88 15.93
N LYS A 144 -10.20 4.56 14.64
CA LYS A 144 -10.06 5.49 13.52
C LYS A 144 -11.17 5.24 12.51
N ARG A 145 -11.48 6.24 11.69
CA ARG A 145 -12.55 6.16 10.70
C ARG A 145 -12.04 5.61 9.38
N LEU A 146 -12.80 4.70 8.78
CA LEU A 146 -12.60 4.19 7.43
C LEU A 146 -13.10 5.19 6.39
N LEU A 147 -12.42 5.22 5.24
CA LEU A 147 -12.93 5.86 4.02
C LEU A 147 -13.91 4.94 3.29
N ALA A 148 -13.62 3.64 3.28
CA ALA A 148 -14.47 2.62 2.69
C ALA A 148 -14.26 1.27 3.40
N TYR A 149 -15.35 0.52 3.54
CA TYR A 149 -15.33 -0.88 3.92
C TYR A 149 -16.09 -1.68 2.88
N GLN A 150 -15.52 -2.82 2.50
CA GLN A 150 -16.20 -3.76 1.63
C GLN A 150 -15.91 -5.18 2.06
N LEU A 151 -16.98 -5.97 2.08
CA LEU A 151 -16.91 -7.41 2.29
C LEU A 151 -17.64 -8.10 1.15
N MET A 152 -17.02 -9.13 0.59
CA MET A 152 -17.63 -9.96 -0.44
C MET A 152 -17.43 -11.43 -0.11
N ASN A 153 -18.52 -12.18 -0.20
CA ASN A 153 -18.52 -13.62 0.02
C ASN A 153 -18.63 -14.33 -1.34
N GLY A 154 -17.59 -15.06 -1.70
CA GLY A 154 -17.59 -15.95 -2.85
C GLY A 154 -18.50 -17.15 -2.61
N SER A 155 -19.10 -17.65 -3.67
CA SER A 155 -20.00 -18.81 -3.65
C SER A 155 -19.30 -20.14 -3.33
N TYR A 156 -17.97 -20.18 -3.37
CA TYR A 156 -17.17 -21.40 -3.18
C TYR A 156 -15.95 -21.15 -2.29
N PHE A 157 -16.17 -20.72 -1.05
CA PHE A 157 -15.19 -20.70 0.06
C PHE A 157 -14.35 -19.45 0.25
N SER A 158 -14.21 -18.54 -0.71
CA SER A 158 -13.39 -17.34 -0.49
C SER A 158 -14.17 -16.12 0.01
N THR A 159 -13.80 -15.54 1.15
CA THR A 159 -14.24 -14.19 1.54
C THR A 159 -13.16 -13.17 1.21
N VAL A 160 -13.55 -12.02 0.68
CA VAL A 160 -12.64 -10.89 0.46
C VAL A 160 -13.11 -9.73 1.33
N MET A 161 -12.21 -9.24 2.17
CA MET A 161 -12.40 -8.00 2.91
C MET A 161 -11.47 -6.94 2.36
N ARG A 162 -11.99 -5.74 2.12
CA ARG A 162 -11.20 -4.57 1.74
C ARG A 162 -11.51 -3.40 2.65
N LEU A 163 -10.45 -2.79 3.17
CA LEU A 163 -10.49 -1.61 4.03
C LEU A 163 -9.72 -0.50 3.33
N ALA A 164 -10.27 0.71 3.30
CA ALA A 164 -9.54 1.92 2.92
C ALA A 164 -9.59 2.92 4.06
N THR A 165 -8.44 3.47 4.42
CA THR A 165 -8.26 4.40 5.52
C THR A 165 -7.35 5.55 5.13
N LEU A 166 -7.47 6.67 5.83
CA LEU A 166 -6.39 7.65 5.86
C LEU A 166 -5.25 7.09 6.70
N ARG A 167 -4.02 7.30 6.22
CA ARG A 167 -2.84 6.81 6.92
C ARG A 167 -2.60 7.59 8.21
N ASP A 168 -2.37 6.85 9.27
CA ASP A 168 -2.07 7.33 10.63
C ASP A 168 -1.01 6.41 11.26
N GLU A 169 -0.17 6.96 12.14
CA GLU A 169 0.94 6.23 12.80
C GLU A 169 0.42 5.10 13.71
N SER A 170 -0.75 5.25 14.33
CA SER A 170 -1.28 4.29 15.30
C SER A 170 -2.09 3.15 14.69
N ASN A 171 -2.62 3.30 13.47
CA ASN A 171 -3.50 2.31 12.82
C ASN A 171 -3.04 2.00 11.39
N SER A 172 -1.81 1.53 11.24
CA SER A 172 -1.28 1.10 9.94
C SER A 172 -1.50 -0.39 9.70
N LEU A 173 -2.29 -0.72 8.69
CA LEU A 173 -2.39 -2.09 8.20
C LEU A 173 -1.09 -2.51 7.48
N LEU A 174 -0.42 -1.56 6.81
CA LEU A 174 0.88 -1.75 6.16
C LEU A 174 1.97 -2.17 7.16
N GLU A 175 2.20 -1.38 8.21
CA GLU A 175 3.21 -1.71 9.24
C GLU A 175 2.81 -2.99 9.98
N ARG A 176 1.53 -3.17 10.32
CA ARG A 176 1.09 -4.35 11.07
C ARG A 176 1.33 -5.66 10.32
N ILE A 177 1.12 -5.67 9.00
CA ILE A 177 1.40 -6.85 8.17
C ILE A 177 2.91 -7.06 8.02
N ILE A 178 3.71 -5.99 7.94
CA ILE A 178 5.17 -6.10 7.94
C ILE A 178 5.69 -6.66 9.25
N GLU A 179 5.22 -6.16 10.40
CA GLU A 179 5.56 -6.68 11.72
C GLU A 179 5.23 -8.17 11.85
N ALA A 180 4.04 -8.58 11.41
CA ALA A 180 3.60 -9.97 11.52
C ALA A 180 4.45 -10.90 10.64
N ASN A 181 4.83 -10.44 9.44
CA ASN A 181 5.75 -11.17 8.57
C ASN A 181 7.17 -11.25 9.15
N ASP A 182 7.71 -10.13 9.61
CA ASP A 182 9.08 -10.06 10.12
C ASP A 182 9.24 -10.93 11.37
N GLN A 183 8.22 -11.01 12.22
CA GLN A 183 8.18 -11.96 13.33
C GLN A 183 8.25 -13.40 12.83
N GLU A 184 7.41 -13.76 11.84
CA GLU A 184 7.39 -15.12 11.28
C GLU A 184 8.77 -15.55 10.74
N VAL A 185 9.45 -14.65 10.02
CA VAL A 185 10.76 -14.94 9.45
C VAL A 185 11.85 -15.01 10.52
N VAL A 186 11.85 -14.12 11.51
CA VAL A 186 12.92 -14.02 12.53
C VAL A 186 12.80 -15.08 13.60
N SER A 187 11.61 -15.28 14.17
CA SER A 187 11.42 -16.25 15.25
C SER A 187 11.16 -17.66 14.74
N GLN A 188 10.95 -17.84 13.44
CA GLN A 188 10.47 -19.09 12.83
C GLN A 188 9.15 -19.57 13.45
N ASP A 189 8.40 -18.66 14.09
CA ASP A 189 7.06 -18.92 14.57
C ASP A 189 6.05 -18.66 13.45
N PRO A 190 4.90 -19.34 13.44
CA PRO A 190 3.83 -19.00 12.51
C PRO A 190 3.39 -17.54 12.70
N PHE A 191 3.02 -16.89 11.60
CA PHE A 191 2.39 -15.56 11.57
C PHE A 191 1.42 -15.41 12.76
N ARG A 192 1.70 -14.43 13.61
CA ARG A 192 0.91 -14.24 14.83
C ARG A 192 -0.44 -13.62 14.45
N PRO A 193 -1.57 -14.27 14.79
CA PRO A 193 -2.86 -13.70 14.52
C PRO A 193 -3.03 -12.34 15.20
N PHE A 194 -3.75 -11.43 14.55
CA PHE A 194 -4.19 -10.18 15.16
C PHE A 194 -5.60 -9.83 14.73
N THR A 195 -6.28 -9.07 15.58
CA THR A 195 -7.69 -8.72 15.36
C THR A 195 -7.82 -7.32 14.77
N ILE A 196 -8.67 -7.20 13.76
CA ILE A 196 -9.22 -5.93 13.28
C ILE A 196 -10.62 -5.81 13.88
N SER A 197 -10.85 -4.82 14.75
CA SER A 197 -12.20 -4.52 15.23
C SER A 197 -12.81 -3.46 14.34
N LEU A 198 -13.92 -3.79 13.69
CA LEU A 198 -14.82 -2.85 13.05
C LEU A 198 -15.95 -2.50 14.03
N SER A 199 -16.76 -1.51 13.70
CA SER A 199 -17.85 -1.06 14.57
C SER A 199 -18.89 -2.13 14.90
N SER A 200 -19.19 -3.01 13.95
CA SER A 200 -20.22 -4.05 14.09
C SER A 200 -19.66 -5.45 14.33
N ASN A 201 -18.38 -5.68 14.09
CA ASN A 201 -17.78 -7.02 14.05
C ASN A 201 -16.26 -6.99 14.27
N THR A 202 -15.70 -8.14 14.65
CA THR A 202 -14.26 -8.35 14.75
C THR A 202 -13.82 -9.37 13.73
N VAL A 203 -12.68 -9.12 13.09
CA VAL A 203 -12.06 -10.01 12.12
C VAL A 203 -10.71 -10.42 12.66
N ASP A 204 -10.55 -11.71 12.94
CA ASP A 204 -9.26 -12.28 13.30
C ASP A 204 -8.52 -12.67 12.02
N LEU A 205 -7.39 -12.01 11.78
CA LEU A 205 -6.46 -12.37 10.73
C LEU A 205 -5.59 -13.52 11.24
N ASP A 206 -6.01 -14.75 10.95
CA ASP A 206 -5.31 -15.99 11.32
C ASP A 206 -4.64 -16.59 10.08
N PRO A 207 -3.39 -17.09 10.16
CA PRO A 207 -2.69 -17.63 8.98
C PRO A 207 -3.33 -18.91 8.42
N ARG A 208 -4.19 -19.58 9.18
CA ARG A 208 -4.95 -20.74 8.72
C ARG A 208 -6.08 -20.34 7.77
N THR A 209 -6.66 -19.15 7.97
CA THR A 209 -7.79 -18.66 7.19
C THR A 209 -7.37 -17.62 6.16
N LEU A 210 -6.32 -16.85 6.41
CA LEU A 210 -5.77 -15.85 5.48
C LEU A 210 -4.99 -16.53 4.35
N GLU A 211 -5.41 -16.27 3.12
CA GLU A 211 -4.73 -16.72 1.90
C GLU A 211 -3.72 -15.68 1.43
N HIS A 212 -4.17 -14.43 1.27
CA HIS A 212 -3.34 -13.32 0.81
C HIS A 212 -3.74 -12.01 1.50
N ALA A 213 -2.74 -11.18 1.80
CA ALA A 213 -2.91 -9.79 2.20
C ALA A 213 -2.24 -8.87 1.16
N PHE A 214 -3.04 -8.05 0.49
CA PHE A 214 -2.57 -7.03 -0.44
C PHE A 214 -2.70 -5.67 0.21
N ILE A 215 -1.59 -4.94 0.33
CA ILE A 215 -1.59 -3.60 0.91
C ILE A 215 -1.10 -2.60 -0.13
N ASP A 216 -1.80 -1.47 -0.23
CA ASP A 216 -1.45 -0.34 -1.06
C ASP A 216 -1.51 0.95 -0.23
N GLU A 217 -0.42 1.69 -0.18
CA GLU A 217 -0.39 3.06 0.33
C GLU A 217 -0.13 4.02 -0.84
N SER A 218 -1.04 4.96 -1.09
CA SER A 218 -0.91 5.95 -2.17
C SER A 218 -0.98 7.39 -1.67
N PHE A 219 -0.18 8.25 -2.31
CA PHE A 219 -0.18 9.69 -2.07
C PHE A 219 -0.13 10.48 -3.38
N GLY A 220 -0.76 11.66 -3.37
CA GLY A 220 -0.61 12.65 -4.44
C GLY A 220 -1.13 12.15 -5.79
N LEU A 221 -0.30 12.13 -6.82
CA LEU A 221 -0.69 11.64 -8.15
C LEU A 221 -1.13 10.16 -8.15
N PHE A 222 -0.59 9.32 -7.25
CA PHE A 222 -0.99 7.93 -7.17
C PHE A 222 -2.41 7.72 -6.60
N LEU A 223 -3.05 8.77 -6.09
CA LEU A 223 -4.45 8.69 -5.67
C LEU A 223 -5.42 8.53 -6.85
N ASP A 224 -5.00 8.96 -8.05
CA ASP A 224 -5.78 8.82 -9.28
C ASP A 224 -5.71 7.42 -9.90
N TYR A 225 -4.74 6.60 -9.43
CA TYR A 225 -4.57 5.25 -9.93
C TYR A 225 -5.36 4.29 -9.04
N PRO A 226 -6.28 3.50 -9.61
CA PRO A 226 -7.02 2.53 -8.82
C PRO A 226 -6.09 1.49 -8.21
N SER A 227 -6.51 0.93 -7.08
CA SER A 227 -5.90 -0.30 -6.56
C SER A 227 -6.09 -1.42 -7.57
N PRO A 228 -5.07 -2.29 -7.79
CA PRO A 228 -5.19 -3.41 -8.69
C PRO A 228 -6.37 -4.30 -8.29
N THR A 229 -6.99 -4.88 -9.30
CA THR A 229 -8.10 -5.82 -9.11
C THR A 229 -7.56 -7.14 -8.55
N LEU A 230 -8.39 -7.93 -7.88
CA LEU A 230 -7.97 -9.25 -7.38
C LEU A 230 -7.41 -10.14 -8.48
N THR A 231 -7.97 -10.09 -9.70
CA THR A 231 -7.45 -10.81 -10.86
C THR A 231 -6.08 -10.32 -11.33
N THR A 232 -5.78 -9.03 -11.16
CA THR A 232 -4.43 -8.50 -11.42
C THR A 232 -3.45 -8.93 -10.33
N LEU A 233 -3.94 -9.09 -9.10
CA LEU A 233 -3.17 -9.42 -7.92
C LEU A 233 -2.89 -10.92 -7.75
N THR A 234 -3.73 -11.78 -8.34
CA THR A 234 -3.61 -13.23 -8.30
C THR A 234 -3.55 -13.74 -9.74
N GLU A 235 -2.36 -13.82 -10.32
CA GLU A 235 -2.17 -14.28 -11.72
C GLU A 235 -2.70 -15.70 -11.96
N ASN A 236 -3.02 -16.45 -10.90
CA ASN A 236 -3.67 -17.75 -10.91
C ASN A 236 -4.99 -17.77 -10.11
N ALA A 237 -5.70 -16.64 -10.01
CA ALA A 237 -6.97 -16.55 -9.27
C ALA A 237 -7.88 -17.71 -9.66
N HIS A 238 -8.39 -18.45 -8.69
CA HIS A 238 -9.45 -19.41 -8.96
C HIS A 238 -10.61 -18.65 -9.65
N PRO A 239 -11.32 -19.22 -10.65
CA PRO A 239 -12.40 -18.52 -11.34
C PRO A 239 -13.48 -17.94 -10.39
N ALA A 240 -13.65 -18.53 -9.20
CA ALA A 240 -14.51 -18.01 -8.14
C ALA A 240 -13.99 -16.71 -7.48
N GLN A 241 -12.67 -16.51 -7.38
CA GLN A 241 -12.03 -15.26 -6.93
C GLN A 241 -12.09 -14.18 -8.02
N ALA A 242 -12.04 -14.58 -9.30
CA ALA A 242 -12.23 -13.66 -10.42
C ALA A 242 -13.66 -13.07 -10.49
N ALA A 243 -14.67 -13.80 -9.99
CA ALA A 243 -16.03 -13.27 -9.84
C ALA A 243 -16.17 -12.26 -8.68
N LEU A 244 -15.18 -12.20 -7.77
CA LEU A 244 -15.09 -11.21 -6.70
C LEU A 244 -14.40 -9.92 -7.18
N GLN A 245 -14.53 -9.58 -8.47
CA GLN A 245 -14.06 -8.32 -8.99
C GLN A 245 -14.89 -7.16 -8.44
N VAL A 246 -14.23 -6.32 -7.66
CA VAL A 246 -14.77 -5.05 -7.21
C VAL A 246 -14.51 -4.01 -8.29
N PRO A 247 -15.54 -3.39 -8.91
CA PRO A 247 -15.37 -2.09 -9.54
C PRO A 247 -14.99 -1.09 -8.44
N TYR A 248 -13.70 -0.77 -8.36
CA TYR A 248 -13.19 0.03 -7.25
C TYR A 248 -13.04 1.49 -7.65
N TYR A 249 -13.52 2.36 -6.77
CA TYR A 249 -13.27 3.79 -6.79
C TYR A 249 -11.77 4.05 -6.66
N SER A 250 -11.22 5.01 -7.41
CA SER A 250 -9.85 5.45 -7.16
C SER A 250 -9.74 5.97 -5.72
N HIS A 251 -8.54 5.99 -5.13
CA HIS A 251 -8.36 6.60 -3.82
C HIS A 251 -8.81 8.07 -3.81
N ARG A 252 -8.69 8.78 -4.94
CA ARG A 252 -9.26 10.12 -5.10
C ARG A 252 -10.78 10.12 -5.02
N ASP A 253 -11.45 9.18 -5.67
CA ASP A 253 -12.91 9.09 -5.62
C ASP A 253 -13.37 8.89 -4.16
N LEU A 254 -12.71 8.00 -3.41
CA LEU A 254 -12.99 7.77 -1.99
C LEU A 254 -12.83 9.04 -1.15
N LEU A 255 -11.72 9.76 -1.34
CA LEU A 255 -11.51 11.04 -0.66
C LEU A 255 -12.57 12.07 -1.04
N SER A 256 -13.05 12.05 -2.29
CA SER A 256 -14.08 12.98 -2.77
C SER A 256 -15.46 12.71 -2.17
N PHE A 257 -15.79 11.46 -1.86
CA PHE A 257 -17.06 11.09 -1.21
C PHE A 257 -17.11 11.50 0.26
N VAL A 258 -15.96 11.56 0.92
CA VAL A 258 -15.86 11.84 2.35
C VAL A 258 -15.55 13.32 2.64
N GLY A 259 -14.98 14.04 1.68
CA GLY A 259 -14.76 15.48 1.80
C GLY A 259 -16.07 16.26 1.80
N ALA A 260 -16.32 17.07 2.85
CA ALA A 260 -17.44 17.99 2.83
C ALA A 260 -17.29 19.00 1.67
N ARG A 261 -18.34 19.08 0.84
CA ARG A 261 -18.64 20.17 -0.12
C ARG A 261 -17.86 20.20 -1.43
N GLY A 262 -17.87 19.16 -2.25
CA GLY A 262 -17.63 19.30 -3.70
C GLY A 262 -16.32 20.00 -4.11
N LEU A 263 -15.36 20.09 -3.20
CA LEU A 263 -14.02 20.60 -3.43
C LEU A 263 -13.15 19.36 -3.65
N PRO A 264 -12.34 19.32 -4.71
CA PRO A 264 -11.42 18.21 -4.91
C PRO A 264 -10.52 18.11 -3.67
N PRO A 265 -10.28 16.89 -3.14
CA PRO A 265 -9.41 16.70 -1.99
C PRO A 265 -8.10 17.45 -2.24
N SER A 266 -7.64 18.21 -1.24
CA SER A 266 -6.46 19.05 -1.42
C SER A 266 -5.30 18.16 -1.87
N LYS A 267 -4.87 18.30 -3.13
CA LYS A 267 -3.74 17.55 -3.68
C LYS A 267 -2.55 17.77 -2.74
N GLY A 268 -2.16 16.72 -2.00
CA GLY A 268 -0.91 16.70 -1.25
C GLY A 268 -0.99 16.72 0.27
N LYS A 269 -2.13 16.46 0.92
CA LYS A 269 -2.15 16.19 2.38
C LYS A 269 -2.36 14.71 2.69
N ASP A 270 -3.33 14.10 2.05
CA ASP A 270 -3.82 12.78 2.42
C ASP A 270 -2.99 11.65 1.79
N THR A 271 -2.65 10.67 2.62
CA THR A 271 -2.23 9.35 2.17
C THR A 271 -3.39 8.40 2.43
N VAL A 272 -3.74 7.61 1.43
CA VAL A 272 -4.75 6.56 1.54
C VAL A 272 -4.03 5.22 1.61
N GLU A 273 -4.33 4.45 2.63
CA GLU A 273 -3.93 3.05 2.78
C GLU A 273 -5.14 2.17 2.49
N THR A 274 -4.96 1.19 1.61
CA THR A 274 -5.96 0.19 1.28
C THR A 274 -5.39 -1.19 1.57
N ALA A 275 -6.09 -1.97 2.37
CA ALA A 275 -5.78 -3.36 2.65
C ALA A 275 -6.86 -4.26 2.06
N THR A 276 -6.45 -5.29 1.32
CA THR A 276 -7.33 -6.35 0.82
C THR A 276 -6.89 -7.69 1.38
N PHE A 277 -7.75 -8.32 2.15
CA PHE A 277 -7.54 -9.64 2.72
C PHE A 277 -8.40 -10.65 1.98
N VAL A 278 -7.77 -11.72 1.51
CA VAL A 278 -8.42 -12.87 0.87
C VAL A 278 -8.37 -14.02 1.85
N PHE A 279 -9.54 -14.57 2.20
CA PHE A 279 -9.68 -15.68 3.14
C PHE A 279 -10.08 -16.95 2.41
N ARG A 280 -9.61 -18.10 2.89
CA ARG A 280 -9.91 -19.45 2.39
C ARG A 280 -11.29 -19.96 2.76
N GLU A 281 -11.90 -19.41 3.81
CA GLU A 281 -13.22 -19.81 4.32
C GLU A 281 -14.23 -18.68 4.20
N VAL A 282 -15.52 -19.04 4.05
CA VAL A 282 -16.60 -18.06 4.10
C VAL A 282 -16.79 -17.64 5.56
N TYR A 283 -16.44 -16.40 5.86
CA TYR A 283 -16.78 -15.79 7.14
C TYR A 283 -18.29 -15.46 7.16
N ARG A 284 -19.11 -16.44 7.56
CA ARG A 284 -20.58 -16.28 7.64
C ARG A 284 -21.02 -15.23 8.65
N ASP A 285 -20.22 -14.99 9.69
CA ASP A 285 -20.51 -14.02 10.75
C ASP A 285 -20.20 -12.57 10.35
N LEU A 286 -19.48 -12.35 9.22
CA LEU A 286 -19.21 -11.01 8.70
C LEU A 286 -20.34 -10.49 7.78
N ALA A 287 -21.30 -11.34 7.40
CA ALA A 287 -22.37 -11.02 6.46
C ALA A 287 -23.64 -10.41 7.10
N MET A 288 -23.64 -10.14 8.41
CA MET A 288 -24.80 -9.55 9.10
C MET A 288 -24.61 -8.04 9.33
N VAL A 289 -24.77 -7.26 8.25
CA VAL A 289 -25.24 -5.86 8.30
C VAL A 289 -26.23 -5.65 7.16
#